data_AF-A0A3G2TCJ7-F1
#
_entry.id   AF-A0A3G2TCJ7-F1
#
_cell.length_a   1.000
_cell.length_b   1.000
_cell.length_c   1.000
_cell.angle_alpha   90.00
_cell.angle_beta   90.00
_cell.angle_gamma   90.00
#
_symmetry.space_group_name_H-M   'P 1'
#
loop_
_entity.id
_entity.type
_entity.pdbx_description
1 polymer ?
#
loop_
_entity_poly.entity_id
_entity_poly.type
_entity_poly.pdbx_seq_one_letter_code
_entity_poly.pdbx_strand_id
1 'polypeptide(L)' 'MENSESKTARGMTTVIPGRNTTVHHGLGTTNIIVSLYNVATGNELNSGITIVDENNVLITTASGTPEEIKVVVIGF' A
#
# COMPACT_ATOMS: atom_id res chain seq x y z
N MET A 1 6.21 19.22 25.32
CA MET A 1 5.31 18.75 24.25
C MET A 1 6.17 17.87 23.38
N GLU A 2 6.17 16.56 23.65
CA GLU A 2 6.91 15.61 22.82
C GLU A 2 6.30 15.62 21.43
N ASN A 3 7.14 15.94 20.45
CA ASN A 3 6.84 15.87 19.04
C ASN A 3 6.63 14.37 18.73
N SER A 4 5.39 13.88 18.79
CA SER A 4 5.11 12.51 18.40
C SER A 4 5.40 12.43 16.91
N GLU A 5 6.56 11.85 16.58
CA GLU A 5 6.79 11.37 15.23
C GLU A 5 5.65 10.38 14.96
N SER A 6 4.64 10.82 14.22
CA SER A 6 3.72 9.92 13.54
C SER A 6 4.64 9.05 12.69
N LYS A 7 4.97 7.86 13.20
CA LYS A 7 5.56 6.80 12.41
C LYS A 7 4.49 6.34 11.45
N THR A 8 4.19 7.15 10.44
CA THR A 8 3.38 6.74 9.31
C THR A 8 4.17 5.61 8.67
N ALA A 9 3.76 4.36 8.87
CA ALA A 9 4.43 3.21 8.27
C ALA A 9 4.31 3.33 6.74
N ARG A 10 5.35 3.85 6.10
CA ARG A 10 5.44 3.94 4.65
C ARG A 10 6.03 2.63 4.13
N GLY A 11 5.18 1.62 3.96
CA GLY A 11 5.58 0.36 3.34
C GLY A 11 5.76 0.54 1.83
N MET A 12 6.99 0.74 1.35
CA MET A 12 7.28 0.67 -0.09
C MET A 12 7.51 -0.79 -0.46
N THR A 13 6.63 -1.35 -1.29
CA THR A 13 6.82 -2.68 -1.87
C THR A 13 6.58 -2.62 -3.37
N THR A 14 7.38 -3.37 -4.12
CA THR A 14 7.18 -3.56 -5.56
C THR A 14 6.13 -4.64 -5.76
N VAL A 15 5.00 -4.26 -6.36
CA VAL A 15 3.91 -5.19 -6.70
C VAL A 15 4.16 -5.71 -8.11
N ILE A 16 4.12 -7.03 -8.31
CA ILE A 16 4.24 -7.61 -9.66
C ILE A 16 2.92 -7.37 -10.41
N PRO A 17 2.93 -6.70 -11.58
CA PRO A 17 1.72 -6.46 -12.37
C PRO A 17 0.93 -7.73 -12.68
N GLY A 18 -0.40 -7.65 -12.60
CA GLY A 18 -1.28 -8.78 -12.92
C GLY A 18 -1.25 -9.91 -11.90
N ARG A 19 -0.67 -9.70 -10.72
CA ARG A 19 -0.66 -10.66 -9.61
C ARG A 19 -1.19 -10.04 -8.32
N ASN A 20 -1.70 -10.93 -7.46
CA ASN A 20 -2.05 -10.59 -6.10
C ASN A 20 -0.77 -10.50 -5.26
N THR A 21 -0.57 -9.39 -4.56
CA THR A 21 0.57 -9.16 -3.68
C THR A 21 0.09 -8.79 -2.29
N THR A 22 0.50 -9.56 -1.29
CA THR A 22 0.25 -9.22 0.11
C THR A 22 1.30 -8.22 0.59
N VAL A 23 0.83 -7.13 1.21
CA VAL A 23 1.67 -6.08 1.80
C VAL A 23 1.46 -6.10 3.31
N HIS A 24 2.53 -6.37 4.03
CA HIS A 24 2.57 -6.25 5.48
C HIS A 24 2.86 -4.81 5.88
N HIS A 25 1.91 -4.15 6.56
CA HIS A 25 2.05 -2.76 7.01
C HIS A 25 2.27 -2.64 8.52
N GLY A 26 1.91 -3.65 9.32
CA GLY A 26 2.24 -3.71 10.76
C GLY A 26 1.64 -2.59 11.61
N LEU A 27 0.44 -2.11 11.28
CA LEU A 27 -0.20 -0.99 11.99
C LEU A 27 -1.11 -1.43 13.15
N GLY A 28 -1.46 -2.72 13.26
CA GLY A 28 -2.37 -3.23 14.28
C GLY A 28 -3.80 -2.66 14.18
N THR A 29 -4.24 -2.26 12.99
CA THR A 29 -5.59 -1.73 12.74
C THR A 29 -6.07 -2.07 11.32
N THR A 30 -7.36 -2.33 11.19
CA THR A 30 -8.04 -2.47 9.90
C THR A 30 -8.62 -1.14 9.39
N ASN A 31 -8.64 -0.09 10.23
CA ASN A 31 -9.02 1.25 9.80
C ASN A 31 -7.83 1.91 9.10
N ILE A 32 -7.75 1.71 7.79
CA ILE A 32 -6.63 2.17 6.98
C ILE A 32 -7.08 2.81 5.68
N ILE A 33 -6.23 3.70 5.14
CA ILE A 33 -6.28 4.17 3.75
C ILE A 33 -5.07 3.61 3.02
N VAL A 34 -5.29 3.13 1.81
CA VAL A 34 -4.24 2.58 0.94
C VAL A 34 -4.29 3.31 -0.40
N SER A 35 -3.15 3.86 -0.82
CA SER A 35 -2.94 4.47 -2.14
C SER A 35 -1.76 3.83 -2.84
N LEU A 36 -1.85 3.69 -4.16
CA LEU A 36 -0.80 3.11 -5.00
C LEU A 36 -0.36 4.15 -6.02
N TYR A 37 0.94 4.23 -6.26
CA TYR A 37 1.52 5.18 -7.20
C TYR A 37 2.47 4.48 -8.16
N ASN A 38 2.43 4.87 -9.43
CA ASN A 38 3.48 4.52 -10.38
C ASN A 38 4.76 5.26 -10.00
N VAL A 39 5.85 4.53 -9.74
CA VAL A 39 7.12 5.15 -9.32
C VAL A 39 7.71 6.04 -10.42
N ALA A 40 7.57 5.66 -11.69
CA ALA A 40 8.15 6.39 -12.81
C ALA A 40 7.42 7.71 -13.12
N THR A 41 6.10 7.76 -12.93
CA THR A 41 5.28 8.93 -13.30
C THR A 41 4.73 9.71 -12.11
N GLY A 42 4.73 9.13 -10.91
CA GLY A 42 4.07 9.69 -9.73
C GLY A 42 2.55 9.64 -9.76
N ASN A 43 1.94 9.13 -10.83
CA ASN A 43 0.50 9.04 -10.96
C ASN A 43 -0.08 7.99 -10.03
N GLU A 44 -1.23 8.31 -9.42
CA GLU A 44 -1.99 7.34 -8.64
C GLU A 44 -2.56 6.25 -9.56
N LEU A 45 -2.56 5.02 -9.06
CA LEU A 45 -3.03 3.84 -9.76
C LEU A 45 -4.30 3.32 -9.09
N ASN A 46 -5.27 2.94 -9.92
CA ASN A 46 -6.42 2.18 -9.44
C ASN A 46 -6.03 0.70 -9.28
N SER A 47 -6.43 0.10 -8.17
CA SER A 47 -6.17 -1.30 -7.85
C SER A 47 -7.25 -1.87 -6.94
N GLY A 48 -7.40 -3.19 -6.98
CA GLY A 48 -8.22 -3.89 -6.00
C GLY A 48 -7.44 -3.99 -4.69
N ILE A 49 -7.98 -3.40 -3.62
CA ILE A 49 -7.39 -3.47 -2.28
C ILE A 49 -8.35 -4.27 -1.40
N THR A 50 -7.82 -5.24 -0.66
CA THR A 50 -8.58 -6.04 0.31
C THR A 50 -7.82 -6.09 1.62
N ILE A 51 -8.46 -5.71 2.71
CA ILE A 51 -7.89 -5.85 4.05
C ILE A 51 -7.94 -7.33 4.43
N VAL A 52 -6.80 -7.92 4.76
CA VAL A 52 -6.70 -9.35 5.12
C VAL A 52 -6.81 -9.50 6.64
N ASP A 53 -6.05 -8.70 7.38
CA ASP A 53 -6.07 -8.62 8.84
C ASP A 53 -5.55 -7.25 9.30
N GLU A 54 -5.40 -7.05 10.62
CA GLU A 54 -4.97 -5.78 11.22
C GLU A 54 -3.55 -5.32 10.83
N ASN A 55 -2.77 -6.16 10.16
CA ASN A 55 -1.39 -5.90 9.76
C ASN A 55 -1.13 -6.10 8.27
N ASN A 56 -2.09 -6.62 7.51
CA ASN A 56 -1.89 -7.07 6.14
C ASN A 56 -3.00 -6.61 5.19
N VAL A 57 -2.60 -6.18 3.99
CA VAL A 57 -3.49 -5.91 2.86
C VAL A 57 -3.09 -6.71 1.64
N LEU A 58 -4.08 -7.15 0.87
CA LEU A 58 -3.91 -7.76 -0.43
C LEU A 58 -4.14 -6.71 -1.52
N ILE A 59 -3.17 -6.59 -2.41
CA ILE A 59 -3.24 -5.71 -3.58
C ILE A 59 -3.39 -6.57 -4.83
N THR A 60 -4.38 -6.24 -5.64
CA THR A 60 -4.63 -6.86 -6.95
C THR A 60 -4.50 -5.78 -8.02
N THR A 61 -3.60 -6.00 -8.97
CA THR A 61 -3.38 -5.08 -10.10
C THR A 61 -3.81 -5.74 -11.41
N ALA A 62 -4.28 -4.92 -12.36
CA ALA A 62 -4.62 -5.40 -13.69
C ALA A 62 -3.36 -5.74 -14.51
N SER A 63 -3.50 -6.57 -15.54
CA SER A 63 -2.43 -6.75 -16.53
C SER A 63 -2.10 -5.42 -17.20
N GLY A 64 -0.81 -5.07 -17.31
CA GLY A 64 -0.35 -3.82 -17.91
C GLY A 64 -0.16 -2.66 -16.93
N THR A 65 -0.34 -2.85 -15.63
CA THR A 65 0.16 -1.88 -14.64
C THR A 65 1.69 -1.77 -14.66
N PRO A 66 2.25 -0.62 -14.23
CA PRO A 66 3.70 -0.39 -14.19
C PRO A 66 4.43 -1.45 -13.35
N GLU A 67 5.66 -1.79 -13.76
CA GLU A 67 6.50 -2.76 -13.04
C GLU A 67 6.85 -2.31 -11.62
N GLU A 68 7.00 -1.00 -11.43
CA GLU A 68 7.30 -0.41 -10.12
C GLU A 68 6.11 0.40 -9.60
N ILE A 69 5.54 -0.10 -8.51
CA ILE A 69 4.44 0.52 -7.79
C ILE A 69 4.91 0.83 -6.39
N LYS A 70 4.57 2.02 -5.89
CA LYS A 70 4.73 2.38 -4.49
C LYS A 70 3.38 2.28 -3.80
N VAL A 71 3.35 1.55 -2.69
CA VAL A 71 2.17 1.45 -1.82
C VAL A 71 2.35 2.42 -0.66
N VAL A 72 1.26 3.10 -0.28
CA VAL A 72 1.21 3.94 0.92
C VAL A 72 0.04 3.46 1.75
N VAL A 73 0.30 3.10 3.01
CA VAL A 73 -0.71 2.66 3.97
C VAL A 73 -0.69 3.60 5.16
N ILE A 74 -1.86 4.13 5.54
CA ILE A 74 -2.02 5.02 6.69
C ILE A 74 -3.14 4.46 7.56
N GLY A 75 -2.90 4.31 8.87
CA GLY A 75 -3.88 3.84 9.83
C GLY A 75 -4.47 4.95 10.69
N PHE A 76 -5.65 4.69 11.24
CA PHE A 76 -6.41 5.55 12.15
C PHE A 76 -6.73 4.84 13.46
#